data_AF-A0A0A7GEL8-F1
#
_entry.id   AF-A0A0A7GEL8-F1
#
_cell.length_a   1.000
_cell.length_b   1.000
_cell.length_c   1.000
_cell.angle_alpha   90.00
_cell.angle_beta   90.00
_cell.angle_gamma   90.00
#
_symmetry.space_group_name_H-M   'P 1'
#
loop_
_entity.id
_entity.type
_entity.pdbx_description
1 polymer ?
#
loop_
_entity_poly.entity_id
_entity_poly.type
_entity_poly.pdbx_seq_one_letter_code
_entity_poly.pdbx_strand_id
1 'polypeptide(L)' 'MKLDELAKACEALGLSYDVEQKKYPRCWWEEGGRIRVEKKLKKTELMIRLAEKIKEMRG' A
#
# COMPACT_ATOMS: atom_id res chain seq x y z
N MET A 1 6.24 -2.18 8.65
CA MET A 1 5.90 -2.59 7.26
C MET A 1 6.58 -1.58 6.35
N LYS A 2 7.47 -2.00 5.46
CA LYS A 2 8.23 -1.01 4.67
C LYS A 2 7.31 -0.45 3.59
N LEU A 3 7.26 0.88 3.47
CA LEU A 3 6.49 1.58 2.42
C LEU A 3 6.85 1.05 1.02
N ASP A 4 8.11 0.63 0.88
CA ASP A 4 8.70 0.01 -0.30
C ASP A 4 7.97 -1.28 -0.74
N GLU A 5 7.58 -2.15 0.20
CA GLU A 5 6.87 -3.40 -0.10
C GLU A 5 5.47 -3.11 -0.65
N LEU A 6 4.80 -2.10 -0.10
CA LEU A 6 3.49 -1.65 -0.59
C LEU A 6 3.59 -1.03 -1.99
N ALA A 7 4.61 -0.20 -2.25
CA ALA A 7 4.83 0.39 -3.57
C ALA A 7 5.08 -0.69 -4.62
N LYS A 8 5.95 -1.65 -4.33
CA LYS A 8 6.22 -2.81 -5.20
C LYS A 8 4.99 -3.67 -5.45
N ALA A 9 4.18 -3.91 -4.42
CA ALA A 9 2.94 -4.66 -4.59
C ALA A 9 1.93 -3.90 -5.46
N CYS A 10 1.80 -2.58 -5.30
CA CYS A 10 0.97 -1.75 -6.16
C CYS A 10 1.45 -1.75 -7.62
N GLU A 11 2.76 -1.68 -7.84
CA GLU A 11 3.40 -1.75 -9.15
C GLU A 11 3.15 -3.11 -9.81
N ALA A 12 3.35 -4.21 -9.08
CA ALA A 12 3.10 -5.57 -9.57
C ALA A 12 1.62 -5.83 -9.93
N LEU A 13 0.69 -5.11 -9.28
CA LEU A 13 -0.74 -5.16 -9.59
C LEU A 13 -1.14 -4.23 -10.75
N GLY A 14 -0.20 -3.45 -11.31
CA GLY A 14 -0.49 -2.49 -12.38
C GLY A 14 -1.45 -1.38 -11.95
N LEU A 15 -1.45 -1.04 -10.67
CA LEU A 15 -2.31 0.00 -10.11
C LEU A 15 -1.59 1.34 -10.16
N SER A 16 -2.31 2.37 -10.60
CA SER A 16 -1.83 3.75 -10.45
C SER A 16 -1.78 4.10 -8.97
N TYR A 17 -0.59 4.36 -8.45
CA TYR A 17 -0.37 4.72 -7.05
C TYR A 17 0.42 6.01 -6.92
N ASP A 18 0.15 6.76 -5.85
CA ASP A 18 0.83 8.01 -5.51
C ASP A 18 1.27 7.96 -4.04
N VAL A 19 2.55 8.27 -3.80
CA VAL A 19 3.16 8.14 -2.48
C VAL A 19 3.18 9.51 -1.80
N GLU A 20 2.37 9.69 -0.77
CA GLU A 20 2.37 10.88 0.06
C GLU A 20 3.13 10.61 1.37
N GLN A 21 4.18 11.37 1.63
CA GLN A 21 4.89 11.38 2.91
C GLN A 21 4.10 12.18 3.95
N LYS A 22 2.93 11.65 4.33
CA LYS A 22 2.08 12.20 5.39
C LYS A 22 1.93 11.21 6.52
N LYS A 23 2.17 11.70 7.73
CA LYS A 23 1.99 10.93 8.97
C LYS A 23 0.50 10.72 9.24
N TYR A 24 0.15 9.53 9.70
CA TYR A 24 -1.22 9.22 10.08
C TYR A 24 -1.51 9.80 11.48
N PRO A 25 -2.59 10.56 11.70
CA PRO A 25 -2.83 11.27 12.96
C PRO A 25 -2.83 10.39 14.22
N ARG A 26 -3.28 9.13 14.11
CA ARG A 26 -3.27 8.18 15.25
C ARG A 26 -1.88 7.64 15.57
N CYS A 27 -0.92 7.76 14.66
CA CYS A 27 0.47 7.33 14.79
C CYS A 27 1.40 8.45 14.33
N TRP A 28 1.14 9.69 14.75
CA TRP A 28 1.85 10.87 14.25
C TRP A 28 3.34 10.90 14.66
N TRP A 29 3.71 10.13 15.69
CA TRP A 29 5.08 9.96 16.17
C TRP A 29 5.90 9.01 15.30
N GLU A 30 5.28 8.15 14.49
CA GLU A 30 6.01 7.27 13.58
C GLU A 30 6.35 8.00 12.27
N GLU A 31 7.57 7.82 11.80
CA GLU A 31 7.91 8.17 10.43
C GLU A 31 7.20 7.20 9.49
N GLY A 32 6.28 7.73 8.70
CA GLY A 32 5.43 6.94 7.82
C GLY A 32 4.84 7.79 6.70
N GLY A 33 4.37 7.11 5.68
CA GLY A 33 3.65 7.70 4.56
C GLY A 33 2.34 6.97 4.30
N ARG A 34 1.59 7.47 3.33
CA ARG A 34 0.39 6.81 2.79
C ARG A 34 0.53 6.68 1.29
N ILE A 35 -0.07 5.62 0.75
CA ILE A 35 -0.15 5.41 -0.69
C ILE A 35 -1.60 5.61 -1.09
N ARG A 36 -1.84 6.53 -2.01
CA ARG A 36 -3.11 6.65 -2.71
C ARG A 36 -3.08 5.68 -3.87
N VAL A 37 -4.18 4.97 -4.04
CA VAL A 37 -4.37 4.03 -5.16
C VAL A 37 -5.69 4.37 -5.83
N GLU A 38 -5.70 4.32 -7.16
CA GLU A 38 -6.94 4.46 -7.90
C GLU A 38 -7.85 3.26 -7.65
N LYS A 39 -9.11 3.54 -7.32
CA LYS A 39 -10.06 2.52 -6.92
C LYS A 39 -10.72 1.87 -8.14
N LYS A 40 -10.09 0.81 -8.67
CA LYS A 40 -10.67 -0.04 -9.72
C LYS A 40 -11.60 -1.14 -9.16
N LEU A 41 -11.43 -1.50 -7.88
CA LEU A 41 -12.17 -2.58 -7.19
C LEU A 41 -12.73 -2.10 -5.84
N LYS A 42 -13.53 -2.94 -5.18
CA LYS A 42 -13.96 -2.68 -3.79
C LYS A 42 -12.74 -2.58 -2.87
N LYS A 43 -12.80 -1.69 -1.88
CA LYS A 43 -11.66 -1.38 -0.99
C LYS A 43 -11.12 -2.62 -0.28
N THR A 44 -12.03 -3.48 0.21
CA THR A 44 -11.68 -4.73 0.90
C THR A 44 -10.97 -5.70 -0.04
N GLU A 45 -11.47 -5.88 -1.26
CA GLU A 45 -10.87 -6.79 -2.23
C GLU A 45 -9.47 -6.31 -2.66
N LEU A 46 -9.31 -5.00 -2.84
CA LEU A 46 -8.01 -4.39 -3.13
C LEU A 46 -7.00 -4.66 -2.00
N MET A 47 -7.42 -4.49 -0.75
CA MET A 47 -6.59 -4.77 0.43
C MET A 47 -6.18 -6.24 0.52
N ILE A 48 -7.09 -7.17 0.23
CA ILE A 48 -6.81 -8.61 0.23
C ILE A 48 -5.76 -8.93 -0.85
N ARG A 49 -5.97 -8.50 -2.09
CA ARG A 49 -5.01 -8.73 -3.19
C ARG A 49 -3.64 -8.14 -2.91
N LEU A 50 -3.58 -6.95 -2.31
CA LEU A 50 -2.33 -6.33 -1.88
C LEU A 50 -1.63 -7.16 -0.80
N ALA A 51 -2.38 -7.63 0.20
CA ALA A 51 -1.83 -8.47 1.26
C ALA A 51 -1.31 -9.82 0.73
N GLU A 52 -2.05 -10.46 -0.17
CA GLU A 52 -1.61 -11.68 -0.87
C GLU A 52 -0.31 -11.42 -1.63
N LYS A 53 -0.24 -10.32 -2.40
CA LYS A 53 0.97 -10.01 -3.19
C LYS A 53 2.19 -9.74 -2.34
N ILE A 54 2.02 -9.03 -1.23
CA ILE A 54 3.09 -8.79 -0.26
C ILE A 54 3.51 -10.11 0.42
N LYS A 55 2.57 -11.01 0.70
CA LYS A 55 2.87 -12.32 1.26
C LYS A 55 3.65 -13.19 0.27
N GLU A 56 3.28 -13.19 -1.01
CA GLU A 56 4.05 -13.84 -2.08
C GLU A 56 5.48 -13.29 -2.20
N MET A 57 5.67 -11.97 -2.06
CA MET A 57 7.00 -11.34 -2.11
C MET A 57 7.88 -11.61 -0.88
N ARG A 58 7.26 -11.98 0.25
CA ARG A 58 7.96 -12.33 1.50
C ARG A 58 8.25 -13.82 1.65
N GLY A 59 7.50 -14.66 0.92
CA GLY A 59 7.70 -16.11 0.86
C GLY A 59 8.93 -16.48 0.05
#